data_AF-A0A0F8ZAF2-F1
#
_entry.id   AF-A0A0F8ZAF2-F1
#
_cell.length_a   1.000
_cell.length_b   1.000
_cell.length_c   1.000
_cell.angle_alpha   90.00
_cell.angle_beta   90.00
_cell.angle_gamma   90.00
#
_symmetry.space_group_name_H-M   'P 1'
#
loop_
_entity.id
_entity.type
_entity.pdbx_description
1 polymer ?
#
loop_
_entity_poly.entity_id
_entity_poly.type
_entity_poly.pdbx_seq_one_letter_code
_entity_poly.pdbx_strand_id
1 'polypeptide(L)' 'REIAATGGTVIATANPGCMAQLEAGLRRHRLPGRVVHVVELLDEAYRRSGEAV' A
#
# COMPACT_ATOMS: atom_id res chain seq x y z
N ARG A 1 -7.80 10.68 6.90
CA ARG A 1 -7.51 12.11 6.69
C ARG A 1 -6.00 12.36 6.71
N GLU A 2 -5.28 11.88 7.72
CA GLU A 2 -3.80 11.94 7.81
C GLU A 2 -3.11 11.34 6.59
N ILE A 3 -3.50 10.14 6.17
CA ILE A 3 -2.94 9.48 4.97
C ILE A 3 -3.06 10.36 3.71
N ALA A 4 -4.20 11.02 3.49
CA ALA A 4 -4.37 11.87 2.31
C ALA A 4 -3.46 13.11 2.36
N ALA A 5 -3.18 13.63 3.56
CA ALA A 5 -2.31 14.80 3.75
C ALA A 5 -0.84 14.52 3.41
N THR A 6 -0.42 13.24 3.35
CA THR A 6 0.96 12.89 2.97
C THR A 6 1.20 12.97 1.47
N GLY A 7 0.13 12.99 0.64
CA GLY A 7 0.23 12.89 -0.82
C GLY A 7 0.66 11.51 -1.34
N GLY A 8 0.82 10.52 -0.46
CA GLY A 8 1.19 9.16 -0.83
C GLY A 8 0.06 8.42 -1.55
N THR A 9 0.40 7.66 -2.58
CA THR A 9 -0.55 6.86 -3.39
C THR A 9 -0.44 5.34 -3.14
N VAL A 10 0.53 4.92 -2.33
CA VAL A 10 0.75 3.54 -1.92
C VAL A 10 0.84 3.48 -0.40
N ILE A 11 0.03 2.62 0.21
CA ILE A 11 0.04 2.34 1.65
C ILE A 11 0.53 0.92 1.84
N ALA A 12 1.71 0.75 2.45
CA ALA A 12 2.23 -0.57 2.78
C ALA A 12 1.85 -0.96 4.21
N THR A 13 1.45 -2.21 4.42
CA THR A 13 1.19 -2.79 5.74
C THR A 13 1.54 -4.27 5.74
N ALA A 14 1.75 -4.87 6.91
CA ALA A 14 2.03 -6.30 7.07
C ALA A 14 0.85 -7.07 7.72
N ASN A 15 -0.25 -6.37 8.02
CA ASN A 15 -1.40 -6.95 8.69
C ASN A 15 -2.61 -6.99 7.73
N PRO A 16 -3.08 -8.19 7.33
CA PRO A 16 -4.23 -8.32 6.43
C PRO A 16 -5.52 -7.67 6.94
N GLY A 17 -5.74 -7.66 8.25
CA GLY A 17 -6.87 -6.95 8.87
C GLY A 17 -6.77 -5.44 8.66
N CYS A 18 -5.58 -4.87 8.83
CA CYS A 18 -5.33 -3.47 8.49
C CYS A 18 -5.51 -3.21 6.99
N MET A 19 -5.11 -4.14 6.10
CA MET A 19 -5.30 -3.99 4.66
C MET A 19 -6.77 -3.78 4.32
N ALA A 20 -7.64 -4.70 4.76
CA ALA A 20 -9.08 -4.62 4.51
C ALA A 20 -9.69 -3.30 5.04
N GLN A 21 -9.27 -2.85 6.23
CA GLN A 21 -9.74 -1.59 6.82
C GLN A 21 -9.26 -0.37 6.02
N LEU A 22 -8.00 -0.35 5.58
CA LEU A 22 -7.43 0.74 4.80
C LEU A 22 -8.05 0.82 3.40
N GLU A 23 -8.25 -0.31 2.73
CA GLU A 23 -8.93 -0.39 1.44
C GLU A 23 -10.37 0.10 1.52
N ALA A 24 -11.10 -0.32 2.56
CA ALA A 24 -12.44 0.19 2.84
C ALA A 24 -12.42 1.70 3.08
N GLY A 25 -11.42 2.22 3.79
CA GLY A 25 -11.20 3.65 4.01
C GLY A 25 -10.97 4.42 2.70
N LEU A 26 -10.05 3.95 1.84
CA LEU A 26 -9.79 4.56 0.53
C LEU A 26 -11.06 4.62 -0.31
N ARG A 27 -11.80 3.49 -0.41
CA ARG A 27 -13.07 3.42 -1.14
C ARG A 27 -14.14 4.36 -0.57
N ARG A 28 -14.33 4.34 0.76
CA ARG A 28 -15.33 5.18 1.46
C ARG A 28 -15.08 6.67 1.23
N HIS A 29 -13.81 7.08 1.20
CA HIS A 29 -13.43 8.47 1.05
C HIS A 29 -13.10 8.87 -0.39
N ARG A 30 -13.25 7.96 -1.36
CA ARG A 30 -12.92 8.17 -2.77
C ARG A 30 -11.48 8.71 -2.96
N LEU A 31 -10.56 8.23 -2.11
CA LEU A 31 -9.16 8.61 -2.20
C LEU A 31 -8.47 7.73 -3.24
N PRO A 32 -7.65 8.33 -4.12
CA PRO A 32 -6.84 7.54 -5.05
C PRO A 32 -5.72 6.81 -4.28
N GLY A 33 -5.34 5.63 -4.77
CA GLY A 33 -4.21 4.88 -4.24
C GLY A 33 -4.53 3.39 -4.07
N ARG A 34 -3.52 2.65 -3.61
CA ARG A 34 -3.62 1.21 -3.32
C ARG A 34 -3.01 0.88 -1.97
N VAL A 35 -3.55 -0.18 -1.35
CA VAL A 35 -2.93 -0.82 -0.18
C VAL A 35 -2.20 -2.05 -0.67
N VAL A 36 -1.01 -2.32 -0.13
CA VAL A 36 -0.19 -3.48 -0.49
C VAL A 36 0.35 -4.14 0.76
N HIS A 37 0.61 -5.44 0.68
CA HIS A 37 1.42 -6.10 1.68
C HIS A 37 2.88 -5.67 1.51
N VAL A 38 3.60 -5.47 2.62
CA VAL A 38 5.01 -5.01 2.59
C VAL A 38 5.90 -5.92 1.73
N VAL A 39 5.65 -7.23 1.71
CA VAL A 39 6.45 -8.17 0.90
C VAL A 39 6.19 -8.02 -0.61
N GLU A 40 4.99 -7.62 -1.03
CA GLU A 40 4.70 -7.37 -2.45
C GLU A 40 5.45 -6.13 -2.94
N LEU A 41 5.57 -5.12 -2.08
CA LEU A 41 6.34 -3.92 -2.38
C LEU A 41 7.84 -4.21 -2.47
N LEU A 42 8.35 -5.07 -1.58
CA LEU A 42 9.75 -5.51 -1.62
C LEU A 42 10.04 -6.39 -2.85
N ASP A 43 9.16 -7.33 -3.18
CA ASP A 43 9.26 -8.13 -4.41
C ASP A 43 9.32 -7.24 -5.66
N GLU A 44 8.44 -6.25 -5.74
CA GLU A 44 8.42 -5.28 -6.83
C GLU A 44 9.75 -4.50 -6.92
N ALA A 45 10.32 -4.10 -5.77
CA ALA A 45 11.60 -3.39 -5.72
C ALA A 45 12.77 -4.28 -6.18
N TYR A 46 12.86 -5.51 -5.68
CA TYR A 46 13.92 -6.46 -6.00
C TYR A 46 13.91 -6.88 -7.48
N ARG A 47 12.72 -7.11 -8.05
CA ARG A 47 12.59 -7.36 -9.50
C ARG A 47 13.05 -6.18 -10.34
N ARG A 48 12.87 -4.93 -9.85
CA ARG A 48 13.33 -3.72 -10.54
C ARG A 48 14.82 -3.45 -10.37
N SER A 49 15.43 -3.83 -9.24
CA SER A 49 16.87 -3.68 -9.02
C SER A 49 17.71 -4.75 -9.72
N GLY A 50 17.09 -5.80 -10.25
CA GLY A 50 17.79 -6.95 -10.83
C GLY A 50 18.29 -7.94 -9.76
N GLU A 51 17.89 -7.74 -8.50
CA GLU A 51 18.23 -8.58 -7.35
C GLU A 51 17.05 -9.51 -7.04
N ALA A 52 16.62 -10.30 -8.02
CA ALA A 52 15.51 -11.24 -7.81
C ALA A 52 15.89 -12.27 -6.73
N VAL A 53 15.00 -12.42 -5.74
CA VAL A 53 15.11 -13.40 -4.63
C VAL A 53 14.81 -14.82 -5.09
#